data_AF-A0A4V2FAZ3-F1
#
_entry.id   AF-A0A4V2FAZ3-F1
#
_cell.length_a   1.000
_cell.length_b   1.000
_cell.length_c   1.000
_cell.angle_alpha   90.00
_cell.angle_beta   90.00
_cell.angle_gamma   90.00
#
_symmetry.space_group_name_H-M   'P 1'
#
loop_
_entity.id
_entity.type
_entity.pdbx_description
1 polymer ?
#
loop_
_entity_poly.entity_id
_entity_poly.type
_entity_poly.pdbx_seq_one_letter_code
_entity_poly.pdbx_strand_id
1 'polypeptide(L)'
;MSEGVVRIRFDDAVGWSNILGAGVAVIALAVGALASWSKYQARALFARRRRFVLRALRRAGWPVNRWRFGLATRTVVGRRVARGRPIVQEEIAWLSELVAARADEHIGSQQLPVPVPITFAPVADEADYERRLLLLSASYDRYAVAVRRRWLLRSTAGPLVAEEYACARETAFQLRRWASFRPIPPASDPAELRGFVVALPSTRKGPGGTIKRSVRLVTWPQMGSTRSSITFPLVGASFQPYRITLNGQPVAEADDGLPRQLTYVDDPIGDAAHDPLTFDGVLTRWHGDGYRLEIDRVTGRQKLHLCLSETSYFAFRATQVPEAAAISATPRLSRLLSLNLVAMDRDENVLLVQRSDYVVHAGGYAGTVSGNCELASREGVHADVDARGFPDVMSAIIREAREELGLDLSQAEAQLGALGVVEIDTDRELGTHILVGTALLPQPADQFEPDLSAIDPVEGAWEIGDRAMVIDLRAATKSASSIRAFVGWLRSATELTPHAVGALLLLVVARQQLREHQAVRAQISGQQRENLTWTSTDLATWLREPPPRSTPDVSGFVRERPLFISQSKPAPPN
;
A
#
# COMPACT_ATOMS: atom_id res chain seq x y z
N MET A 1 -11.54 66.63 30.00
CA MET A 1 -11.34 65.23 30.44
C MET A 1 -12.37 64.36 29.74
N SER A 2 -11.94 63.67 28.70
CA SER A 2 -12.67 62.57 28.05
C SER A 2 -11.59 61.71 27.39
N GLU A 3 -11.10 60.72 28.12
CA GLU A 3 -10.14 59.74 27.61
C GLU A 3 -10.83 58.87 26.56
N GLY A 4 -10.51 59.13 25.29
CA GLY A 4 -10.94 58.32 24.16
C GLY A 4 -10.15 57.03 24.11
N VAL A 5 -10.66 55.97 24.76
CA VAL A 5 -10.13 54.61 24.60
C VAL A 5 -10.47 54.09 23.21
N VAL A 6 -9.47 54.11 22.32
CA VAL A 6 -9.55 53.47 21.00
C VAL A 6 -9.56 51.96 21.19
N ARG A 7 -10.75 51.35 21.18
CA ARG A 7 -10.91 49.88 21.07
C ARG A 7 -10.49 49.45 19.67
N ILE A 8 -9.24 49.06 19.50
CA ILE A 8 -8.77 48.32 18.33
C ILE A 8 -9.45 46.95 18.38
N ARG A 9 -10.34 46.66 17.43
CA ARG A 9 -10.97 45.34 17.30
C ARG A 9 -9.89 44.31 16.95
N PHE A 10 -9.78 43.27 17.77
CA PHE A 10 -8.73 42.25 17.67
C PHE A 10 -8.74 41.56 16.28
N ASP A 11 -9.91 41.45 15.65
CA ASP A 11 -10.06 40.89 14.30
C ASP A 11 -9.43 41.75 13.20
N ASP A 12 -9.45 43.08 13.36
CA ASP A 12 -8.78 43.99 12.43
C ASP A 12 -7.25 43.89 12.59
N ALA A 13 -6.76 43.74 13.82
CA ALA A 13 -5.34 43.51 14.08
C ALA A 13 -4.84 42.16 13.53
N VAL A 14 -5.65 41.10 13.59
CA VAL A 14 -5.36 39.79 12.99
C VAL A 14 -5.42 39.86 11.46
N GLY A 15 -6.36 40.61 10.88
CA GLY A 15 -6.43 40.89 9.44
C GLY A 15 -5.21 41.64 8.93
N TRP A 16 -4.80 42.72 9.62
CA TRP A 16 -3.60 43.49 9.29
C TRP A 16 -2.33 42.70 9.50
N SER A 17 -2.23 41.87 10.54
CA SER A 17 -1.11 40.94 10.77
C SER A 17 -0.96 39.92 9.63
N ASN A 18 -2.07 39.37 9.13
CA ASN A 18 -2.05 38.44 8.00
C ASN A 18 -1.69 39.13 6.67
N ILE A 19 -2.15 40.36 6.44
CA ILE A 19 -1.80 41.17 5.26
C ILE A 19 -0.34 41.60 5.30
N LEU A 20 0.16 42.05 6.47
CA LEU A 20 1.57 42.35 6.69
C LEU A 20 2.43 41.08 6.58
N GLY A 21 1.97 39.94 7.09
CA GLY A 21 2.63 38.65 6.95
C GLY A 21 2.72 38.18 5.50
N ALA A 22 1.65 38.38 4.72
CA ALA A 22 1.64 38.11 3.28
C ALA A 22 2.52 39.08 2.50
N GLY A 23 2.50 40.37 2.84
CA GLY A 23 3.36 41.40 2.26
C GLY A 23 4.85 41.15 2.54
N VAL A 24 5.18 40.80 3.78
CA VAL A 24 6.53 40.39 4.21
C VAL A 24 6.93 39.07 3.53
N ALA A 25 6.01 38.12 3.33
CA ALA A 25 6.30 36.89 2.58
C ALA A 25 6.56 37.17 1.09
N VAL A 26 5.84 38.11 0.47
CA VAL A 26 6.04 38.53 -0.93
C VAL A 26 7.34 39.32 -1.07
N ILE A 27 7.64 40.22 -0.15
CA ILE A 27 8.91 40.96 -0.11
C ILE A 27 10.08 40.01 0.18
N ALA A 28 9.93 39.03 1.08
CA ALA A 28 10.93 37.99 1.33
C ALA A 28 11.10 37.05 0.13
N LEU A 29 10.04 36.78 -0.64
CA LEU A 29 10.12 36.08 -1.91
C LEU A 29 10.83 36.92 -2.99
N ALA A 30 10.57 38.22 -3.05
CA ALA A 30 11.21 39.14 -3.98
C ALA A 30 12.68 39.36 -3.65
N VAL A 31 13.01 39.65 -2.39
CA VAL A 31 14.37 39.79 -1.86
C VAL A 31 15.10 38.45 -1.90
N GLY A 32 14.45 37.34 -1.59
CA GLY A 32 15.00 35.99 -1.76
C GLY A 32 15.28 35.63 -3.22
N ALA A 33 14.43 36.05 -4.15
CA ALA A 33 14.65 35.90 -5.60
C ALA A 33 15.74 36.84 -6.15
N LEU A 34 15.97 37.99 -5.51
CA LEU A 34 17.00 38.96 -5.87
C LEU A 34 18.37 38.63 -5.23
N ALA A 35 18.39 38.07 -4.02
CA ALA A 35 19.60 37.76 -3.26
C ALA A 35 20.08 36.29 -3.41
N SER A 36 19.28 35.40 -4.01
CA SER A 36 19.73 34.04 -4.35
C SER A 36 20.44 34.03 -5.70
N TRP A 37 21.72 33.65 -5.70
CA TRP A 37 22.52 33.46 -6.93
C TRP A 37 22.09 32.24 -7.79
N SER A 38 21.03 31.51 -7.39
CA SER A 38 20.48 30.40 -8.15
C SER A 38 18.94 30.46 -8.18
N LYS A 39 18.39 30.52 -9.40
CA LYS A 39 16.94 30.64 -9.68
C LYS A 39 16.10 29.44 -9.26
N TYR A 40 16.72 28.35 -8.82
CA TYR A 40 16.03 27.10 -8.49
C TYR A 40 15.66 27.05 -7.02
N GLN A 41 16.44 27.71 -6.16
CA GLN A 41 16.03 28.01 -4.78
C GLN A 41 14.77 28.87 -4.79
N ALA A 42 14.73 29.91 -5.64
CA ALA A 42 13.53 30.73 -5.83
C ALA A 42 12.33 29.92 -6.34
N ARG A 43 12.50 28.91 -7.21
CA ARG A 43 11.40 28.11 -7.77
C ARG A 43 10.95 26.96 -6.88
N ALA A 44 11.83 26.35 -6.11
CA ALA A 44 11.49 25.39 -5.08
C ALA A 44 10.77 26.08 -3.91
N LEU A 45 11.27 27.25 -3.46
CA LEU A 45 10.55 28.14 -2.54
C LEU A 45 9.19 28.53 -3.11
N PHE A 46 9.10 28.89 -4.39
CA PHE A 46 7.84 29.31 -5.00
C PHE A 46 6.87 28.14 -5.20
N ALA A 47 7.31 26.94 -5.59
CA ALA A 47 6.44 25.77 -5.72
C ALA A 47 5.93 25.27 -4.37
N ARG A 48 6.79 25.28 -3.33
CA ARG A 48 6.40 24.99 -1.93
C ARG A 48 5.46 26.07 -1.38
N ARG A 49 5.74 27.35 -1.62
CA ARG A 49 4.93 28.47 -1.12
C ARG A 49 3.71 28.80 -1.98
N ARG A 50 3.60 28.29 -3.21
CA ARG A 50 2.42 28.44 -4.11
C ARG A 50 1.16 27.88 -3.46
N ARG A 51 1.24 26.78 -2.71
CA ARG A 51 0.09 26.24 -1.94
C ARG A 51 -0.37 27.20 -0.85
N PHE A 52 0.55 27.90 -0.19
CA PHE A 52 0.25 28.84 0.90
C PHE A 52 -0.15 30.23 0.40
N VAL A 53 0.55 30.78 -0.59
CA VAL A 53 0.27 32.08 -1.20
C VAL A 53 -1.04 32.07 -1.98
N LEU A 54 -1.36 30.99 -2.71
CA LEU A 54 -2.67 30.90 -3.37
C LEU A 54 -3.82 30.74 -2.37
N ARG A 55 -3.62 30.03 -1.24
CA ARG A 55 -4.62 29.96 -0.16
C ARG A 55 -4.77 31.32 0.54
N ALA A 56 -3.69 32.02 0.85
CA ALA A 56 -3.70 33.35 1.46
C ALA A 56 -4.32 34.41 0.55
N LEU A 57 -3.95 34.44 -0.74
CA LEU A 57 -4.52 35.36 -1.73
C LEU A 57 -6.00 35.07 -2.02
N ARG A 58 -6.43 33.79 -2.02
CA ARG A 58 -7.86 33.45 -2.11
C ARG A 58 -8.64 33.85 -0.86
N ARG A 59 -8.08 33.63 0.34
CA ARG A 59 -8.67 34.11 1.60
C ARG A 59 -8.74 35.64 1.67
N ALA A 60 -7.84 36.34 0.99
CA ALA A 60 -7.86 37.80 0.84
C ALA A 60 -8.74 38.29 -0.33
N GLY A 61 -9.48 37.42 -1.03
CA GLY A 61 -10.42 37.78 -2.09
C GLY A 61 -9.82 38.09 -3.47
N TRP A 62 -8.53 37.79 -3.72
CA TRP A 62 -7.88 38.13 -4.99
C TRP A 62 -8.11 37.06 -6.08
N PRO A 63 -8.63 37.44 -7.28
CA PRO A 63 -8.87 36.51 -8.37
C PRO A 63 -7.58 36.21 -9.15
N VAL A 64 -6.81 35.21 -8.70
CA VAL A 64 -5.57 34.80 -9.38
C VAL A 64 -5.84 33.70 -10.41
N ASN A 65 -5.82 34.07 -11.70
CA ASN A 65 -6.04 33.12 -12.79
C ASN A 65 -4.79 32.23 -12.99
N ARG A 66 -4.93 30.92 -12.69
CA ARG A 66 -3.83 29.91 -12.65
C ARG A 66 -3.00 29.86 -13.93
N TRP A 67 -3.62 30.14 -15.06
CA TRP A 67 -3.03 30.00 -16.40
C TRP A 67 -2.05 31.14 -16.74
N ARG A 68 -2.43 32.40 -16.48
CA ARG A 68 -1.57 33.58 -16.75
C ARG A 68 -0.31 33.59 -15.88
N PHE A 69 -0.44 33.18 -14.62
CA PHE A 69 0.71 33.03 -13.72
C PHE A 69 1.65 31.90 -14.17
N GLY A 70 1.09 30.76 -14.60
CA GLY A 70 1.86 29.63 -15.12
C GLY A 70 2.65 29.97 -16.39
N LEU A 71 2.04 30.69 -17.33
CA LEU A 71 2.66 31.08 -18.60
C LEU A 71 3.81 32.06 -18.43
N ALA A 72 3.61 33.18 -17.73
CA ALA A 72 4.66 34.17 -17.49
C ALA A 72 5.89 33.55 -16.77
N THR A 73 5.62 32.59 -15.87
CA THR A 73 6.65 31.86 -15.15
C THR A 73 7.39 30.88 -16.06
N ARG A 74 6.71 30.18 -16.97
CA ARG A 74 7.31 29.22 -17.91
C ARG A 74 8.30 29.90 -18.87
N THR A 75 7.96 31.07 -19.39
CA THR A 75 8.84 31.89 -20.26
C THR A 75 9.99 32.52 -19.48
N VAL A 76 9.68 33.01 -18.28
CA VAL A 76 10.58 33.34 -17.14
C VAL A 76 11.85 32.50 -17.07
N VAL A 77 11.49 31.23 -16.96
CA VAL A 77 12.31 30.11 -16.58
C VAL A 77 13.11 29.59 -17.75
N GLY A 78 12.47 29.36 -18.90
CA GLY A 78 13.10 28.67 -20.02
C GLY A 78 14.35 29.41 -20.48
N ARG A 79 14.27 30.74 -20.56
CA ARG A 79 15.39 31.62 -20.92
C ARG A 79 16.55 31.62 -19.92
N ARG A 80 16.28 31.25 -18.67
CA ARG A 80 17.25 31.32 -17.57
C ARG A 80 17.87 29.93 -17.26
N VAL A 81 17.16 28.84 -17.56
CA VAL A 81 17.68 27.45 -17.57
C VAL A 81 18.76 27.31 -18.63
N ALA A 82 18.51 27.81 -19.85
CA ALA A 82 19.46 27.76 -20.96
C ALA A 82 20.80 28.49 -20.71
N ARG A 83 20.89 29.32 -19.66
CA ARG A 83 22.07 30.11 -19.29
C ARG A 83 22.66 29.74 -17.90
N GLY A 84 22.18 28.67 -17.28
CA GLY A 84 22.59 28.24 -15.92
C GLY A 84 23.85 27.37 -15.90
N ARG A 85 24.37 27.05 -14.69
CA ARG A 85 25.48 26.09 -14.51
C ARG A 85 25.04 24.67 -14.93
N PRO A 86 25.94 23.83 -15.49
CA PRO A 86 25.60 22.50 -15.98
C PRO A 86 24.86 21.61 -14.97
N ILE A 87 25.32 21.57 -13.71
CA ILE A 87 24.69 20.73 -12.66
C ILE A 87 23.24 21.11 -12.32
N VAL A 88 22.88 22.37 -12.54
CA VAL A 88 21.54 22.89 -12.35
C VAL A 88 20.69 22.59 -13.58
N GLN A 89 21.27 22.70 -14.78
CA GLN A 89 20.65 22.21 -16.02
C GLN A 89 20.40 20.70 -15.96
N GLU A 90 21.29 19.92 -15.36
CA GLU A 90 21.14 18.49 -15.08
C GLU A 90 20.07 18.22 -14.02
N GLU A 91 20.01 18.95 -12.90
CA GLU A 91 18.93 18.82 -11.91
C GLU A 91 17.56 19.13 -12.52
N ILE A 92 17.47 20.10 -13.44
CA ILE A 92 16.20 20.45 -14.10
C ILE A 92 15.90 19.51 -15.23
N ALA A 93 16.89 19.12 -16.04
CA ALA A 93 16.73 18.09 -17.06
C ALA A 93 16.20 16.84 -16.38
N TRP A 94 16.86 16.39 -15.30
CA TRP A 94 16.39 15.32 -14.43
C TRP A 94 15.00 15.62 -13.87
N LEU A 95 14.73 16.70 -13.11
CA LEU A 95 13.38 17.02 -12.57
C LEU A 95 12.29 17.20 -13.66
N SER A 96 12.67 17.52 -14.90
CA SER A 96 11.78 17.65 -16.07
C SER A 96 11.66 16.36 -16.89
N GLU A 97 12.61 15.46 -16.78
CA GLU A 97 12.53 14.04 -17.16
C GLU A 97 11.73 13.26 -16.10
N LEU A 98 11.73 13.75 -14.85
CA LEU A 98 10.91 13.32 -13.71
C LEU A 98 9.59 14.09 -13.61
N VAL A 99 9.09 14.65 -14.73
CA VAL A 99 7.64 14.87 -14.86
C VAL A 99 6.99 13.57 -14.40
N ALA A 100 5.99 13.64 -13.50
CA ALA A 100 5.25 12.47 -13.03
C ALA A 100 5.07 11.55 -14.24
N ALA A 101 5.82 10.45 -14.26
CA ALA A 101 5.84 9.58 -15.43
C ALA A 101 4.39 9.22 -15.65
N ARG A 102 3.85 9.49 -16.82
CA ARG A 102 2.46 9.13 -17.06
C ARG A 102 2.47 7.71 -17.56
N ALA A 103 1.83 6.82 -16.84
CA ALA A 103 1.42 5.56 -17.41
C ALA A 103 0.08 5.78 -18.08
N ASP A 104 -0.14 5.09 -19.18
CA ASP A 104 -1.46 5.02 -19.77
C ASP A 104 -2.23 3.90 -19.07
N GLU A 105 -3.28 4.27 -18.36
CA GLU A 105 -4.20 3.32 -17.75
C GLU A 105 -5.44 3.19 -18.64
N HIS A 106 -5.81 1.95 -18.94
CA HIS A 106 -6.99 1.65 -19.73
C HIS A 106 -8.21 1.56 -18.80
N ILE A 107 -9.14 2.49 -18.96
CA ILE A 107 -10.39 2.58 -18.22
C ILE A 107 -11.53 2.41 -19.23
N GLY A 108 -12.02 1.18 -19.36
CA GLY A 108 -12.94 0.81 -20.44
C GLY A 108 -12.29 0.94 -21.81
N SER A 109 -12.90 1.71 -22.71
CA SER A 109 -12.36 2.05 -24.03
C SER A 109 -11.43 3.27 -24.03
N GLN A 110 -11.31 3.97 -22.89
CA GLN A 110 -10.49 5.17 -22.78
C GLN A 110 -9.10 4.83 -22.27
N GLN A 111 -8.09 5.42 -22.91
CA GLN A 111 -6.72 5.42 -22.42
C GLN A 111 -6.47 6.75 -21.72
N LEU A 112 -6.36 6.72 -20.39
CA LEU A 112 -6.20 7.90 -19.57
C LEU A 112 -4.76 7.99 -19.04
N PRO A 113 -4.06 9.12 -19.26
CA PRO A 113 -2.70 9.28 -18.78
C PRO A 113 -2.74 9.60 -17.28
N VAL A 114 -2.33 8.63 -16.45
CA VAL A 114 -2.34 8.70 -14.99
C VAL A 114 -0.94 8.95 -14.43
N PRO A 115 -0.80 9.76 -13.37
CA PRO A 115 0.51 10.02 -12.77
C PRO A 115 1.07 8.76 -12.10
N VAL A 116 2.35 8.46 -12.35
CA VAL A 116 3.12 7.40 -11.70
C VAL A 116 4.15 8.06 -10.77
N PRO A 117 4.38 7.51 -9.56
CA PRO A 117 5.39 8.04 -8.67
C PRO A 117 6.77 7.94 -9.32
N ILE A 118 7.61 8.95 -9.06
CA ILE A 118 9.00 9.03 -9.49
C ILE A 118 9.82 7.77 -9.15
N THR A 119 9.47 7.08 -8.06
CA THR A 119 10.11 5.84 -7.63
C THR A 119 9.81 4.65 -8.53
N PHE A 120 8.85 4.76 -9.45
CA PHE A 120 8.48 3.72 -10.42
C PHE A 120 8.77 4.15 -11.86
N ALA A 121 9.36 5.34 -12.06
CA ALA A 121 9.84 5.75 -13.38
C ALA A 121 10.97 4.83 -13.82
N PRO A 122 10.97 4.33 -15.08
CA PRO A 122 12.03 3.47 -15.58
C PRO A 122 13.36 4.22 -15.54
N VAL A 123 14.35 3.67 -14.85
CA VAL A 123 15.69 4.24 -14.82
C VAL A 123 16.58 3.43 -15.77
N ALA A 124 17.10 4.09 -16.81
CA ALA A 124 17.83 3.43 -17.89
C ALA A 124 19.25 2.95 -17.47
N ASP A 125 19.84 3.52 -16.43
CA ASP A 125 21.18 3.17 -15.93
C ASP A 125 21.24 3.25 -14.40
N GLU A 126 21.52 2.10 -13.75
CA GLU A 126 21.58 1.96 -12.29
C GLU A 126 22.69 2.81 -11.66
N ALA A 127 23.86 2.90 -12.30
CA ALA A 127 25.00 3.65 -11.78
C ALA A 127 24.74 5.17 -11.87
N ASP A 128 24.02 5.60 -12.90
CA ASP A 128 23.61 6.99 -13.07
C ASP A 128 22.52 7.39 -12.07
N TYR A 129 21.57 6.49 -11.74
CA TYR A 129 20.54 6.73 -10.71
C TYR A 129 21.13 7.08 -9.35
N GLU A 130 22.00 6.20 -8.84
CA GLU A 130 22.65 6.37 -7.54
C GLU A 130 23.49 7.64 -7.52
N ARG A 131 24.36 7.80 -8.53
CA ARG A 131 25.23 8.96 -8.65
C ARG A 131 24.41 10.25 -8.60
N ARG A 132 23.29 10.32 -9.34
CA ARG A 132 22.39 11.48 -9.35
C ARG A 132 21.75 11.72 -7.97
N LEU A 133 21.21 10.68 -7.31
CA LEU A 133 20.64 10.82 -5.96
C LEU A 133 21.66 11.31 -4.93
N LEU A 134 22.89 10.80 -4.96
CA LEU A 134 23.97 11.22 -4.06
C LEU A 134 24.42 12.66 -4.35
N LEU A 135 24.57 13.04 -5.63
CA LEU A 135 24.91 14.41 -6.03
C LEU A 135 23.82 15.41 -5.60
N LEU A 136 22.55 15.04 -5.73
CA LEU A 136 21.42 15.86 -5.27
C LEU A 136 21.38 15.95 -3.75
N SER A 137 21.54 14.83 -3.04
CA SER A 137 21.62 14.80 -1.58
C SER A 137 22.71 15.75 -1.07
N ALA A 138 23.93 15.66 -1.61
CA ALA A 138 25.04 16.53 -1.26
C ALA A 138 24.78 18.02 -1.59
N SER A 139 23.95 18.27 -2.61
CA SER A 139 23.56 19.64 -3.00
C SER A 139 22.50 20.22 -2.06
N TYR A 140 21.52 19.42 -1.62
CA TYR A 140 20.56 19.81 -0.59
C TYR A 140 21.22 20.00 0.78
N ASP A 141 22.20 19.18 1.14
CA ASP A 141 22.99 19.37 2.36
C ASP A 141 23.78 20.68 2.33
N ARG A 142 24.46 20.98 1.21
CA ARG A 142 25.15 22.27 1.02
C ARG A 142 24.17 23.44 1.05
N TYR A 143 22.98 23.27 0.49
CA TYR A 143 21.92 24.27 0.56
C TYR A 143 21.48 24.54 2.00
N ALA A 144 21.17 23.49 2.76
CA ALA A 144 20.79 23.62 4.16
C ALA A 144 21.87 24.36 4.97
N VAL A 145 23.15 24.01 4.80
CA VAL A 145 24.27 24.71 5.44
C VAL A 145 24.32 26.20 5.05
N ALA A 146 24.09 26.53 3.79
CA ALA A 146 24.05 27.92 3.33
C ALA A 146 22.87 28.70 3.90
N VAL A 147 21.68 28.08 4.00
CA VAL A 147 20.47 28.64 4.62
C VAL A 147 20.74 28.95 6.11
N ARG A 148 21.31 27.98 6.84
CA ARG A 148 21.69 28.14 8.26
C ARG A 148 22.75 29.24 8.46
N ARG A 149 23.76 29.32 7.60
CA ARG A 149 24.80 30.37 7.68
C ARG A 149 24.24 31.77 7.39
N ARG A 150 23.31 31.90 6.42
CA ARG A 150 22.66 33.18 6.10
C ARG A 150 21.72 33.64 7.21
N TRP A 151 21.04 32.71 7.87
CA TRP A 151 20.22 32.98 9.06
C TRP A 151 21.03 33.58 10.21
N LEU A 152 22.19 33.00 10.51
CA LEU A 152 23.09 33.48 11.56
C LEU A 152 23.61 34.92 11.29
N LEU A 153 23.47 35.43 10.07
CA LEU A 153 24.04 36.72 9.65
C LEU A 153 23.00 37.83 9.43
N ARG A 154 21.68 37.56 9.28
CA ARG A 154 20.62 38.58 9.06
C ARG A 154 19.21 38.20 9.59
N SER A 155 18.62 39.14 10.34
CA SER A 155 17.30 39.32 11.01
C SER A 155 16.02 38.48 10.70
N THR A 156 15.15 38.44 11.74
CA THR A 156 13.65 38.41 11.83
C THR A 156 12.79 37.31 11.19
N ALA A 157 13.27 36.47 10.28
CA ALA A 157 12.47 35.38 9.67
C ALA A 157 12.79 33.98 10.23
N GLY A 158 13.20 33.88 11.50
CA GLY A 158 13.76 32.67 12.11
C GLY A 158 12.97 31.37 11.88
N PRO A 159 11.65 31.33 12.13
CA PRO A 159 10.85 30.12 11.96
C PRO A 159 10.85 29.58 10.52
N LEU A 160 10.64 30.45 9.53
CA LEU A 160 10.61 30.07 8.11
C LEU A 160 11.96 29.54 7.61
N VAL A 161 13.06 30.10 8.12
CA VAL A 161 14.41 29.68 7.73
C VAL A 161 14.80 28.38 8.43
N ALA A 162 14.36 28.16 9.67
CA ALA A 162 14.52 26.90 10.39
C ALA A 162 13.73 25.77 9.71
N GLU A 163 12.49 26.02 9.28
CA GLU A 163 11.68 25.07 8.50
C GLU A 163 12.34 24.74 7.16
N GLU A 164 12.86 25.74 6.45
CA GLU A 164 13.55 25.52 5.17
C GLU A 164 14.84 24.72 5.34
N TYR A 165 15.61 25.01 6.38
CA TYR A 165 16.77 24.21 6.77
C TYR A 165 16.38 22.77 7.08
N ALA A 166 15.39 22.56 7.95
CA ALA A 166 14.91 21.24 8.35
C ALA A 166 14.43 20.45 7.13
N CYS A 167 13.68 21.10 6.24
CA CYS A 167 13.16 20.46 5.04
C CYS A 167 14.25 20.12 4.02
N ALA A 168 15.25 20.99 3.83
CA ALA A 168 16.41 20.71 2.97
C ALA A 168 17.27 19.57 3.54
N ARG A 169 17.50 19.56 4.85
CA ARG A 169 18.16 18.46 5.58
C ARG A 169 17.43 17.14 5.43
N GLU A 170 16.10 17.16 5.58
CA GLU A 170 15.25 15.98 5.44
C GLU A 170 15.25 15.47 4.01
N THR A 171 15.17 16.37 3.02
CA THR A 171 15.26 16.01 1.59
C THR A 171 16.61 15.37 1.28
N ALA A 172 17.72 15.93 1.78
CA ALA A 172 19.05 15.36 1.60
C ALA A 172 19.17 13.97 2.25
N PHE A 173 18.61 13.80 3.44
CA PHE A 173 18.56 12.52 4.14
C PHE A 173 17.76 11.48 3.36
N GLN A 174 16.55 11.81 2.91
CA GLN A 174 15.70 10.91 2.12
C GLN A 174 16.36 10.54 0.78
N LEU A 175 16.98 11.49 0.07
CA LEU A 175 17.72 11.19 -1.17
C LEU A 175 18.91 10.26 -0.93
N ARG A 176 19.63 10.43 0.19
CA ARG A 176 20.74 9.53 0.57
C ARG A 176 20.23 8.13 0.93
N ARG A 177 19.11 8.06 1.65
CA ARG A 177 18.42 6.81 1.98
C ARG A 177 17.89 6.12 0.73
N TRP A 178 17.37 6.86 -0.24
CA TRP A 178 16.96 6.31 -1.53
C TRP A 178 18.15 5.81 -2.35
N ALA A 179 19.30 6.48 -2.26
CA ALA A 179 20.52 6.00 -2.90
C ALA A 179 21.04 4.69 -2.29
N SER A 180 20.72 4.37 -1.02
CA SER A 180 21.07 3.07 -0.43
C SER A 180 20.14 1.94 -0.86
N PHE A 181 19.02 2.23 -1.55
CA PHE A 181 18.14 1.21 -2.10
C PHE A 181 18.48 0.91 -3.55
N ARG A 182 18.62 -0.37 -3.86
CA ARG A 182 18.82 -0.87 -5.22
C ARG A 182 17.48 -1.36 -5.77
N PRO A 183 16.89 -0.74 -6.82
CA PRO A 183 15.80 -1.38 -7.56
C PRO A 183 16.28 -2.75 -8.05
N ILE A 184 15.53 -3.80 -7.73
CA ILE A 184 15.70 -5.08 -8.43
C ILE A 184 15.05 -4.88 -9.79
N PRO A 185 15.78 -5.02 -10.91
CA PRO A 185 15.18 -4.91 -12.23
C PRO A 185 14.04 -5.94 -12.33
N PRO A 186 12.90 -5.59 -12.95
CA PRO A 186 11.88 -6.57 -13.26
C PRO A 186 12.51 -7.75 -13.99
N ALA A 187 12.02 -8.97 -13.73
CA ALA A 187 12.49 -10.16 -14.43
C ALA A 187 12.41 -9.92 -15.95
N SER A 188 13.40 -10.44 -16.69
CA SER A 188 13.49 -10.27 -18.14
C SER A 188 12.26 -10.83 -18.88
N ASP A 189 11.52 -11.73 -18.25
CA ASP A 189 10.21 -12.19 -18.69
C ASP A 189 9.11 -11.61 -17.77
N PRO A 190 8.25 -10.71 -18.27
CA PRO A 190 7.07 -10.25 -17.54
C PRO A 190 6.11 -11.37 -17.11
N ALA A 191 6.16 -12.55 -17.74
CA ALA A 191 5.36 -13.71 -17.32
C ALA A 191 5.88 -14.31 -16.00
N GLU A 192 7.18 -14.24 -15.70
CA GLU A 192 7.74 -14.63 -14.40
C GLU A 192 7.25 -13.71 -13.28
N LEU A 193 7.00 -12.44 -13.60
CA LEU A 193 6.44 -11.42 -12.68
C LEU A 193 4.93 -11.51 -12.47
N ARG A 194 4.21 -12.13 -13.42
CA ARG A 194 2.76 -12.38 -13.34
C ARG A 194 2.43 -13.62 -12.50
N GLY A 195 3.47 -14.41 -12.16
CA GLY A 195 3.44 -15.57 -11.29
C GLY A 195 2.48 -16.68 -11.73
N PHE A 196 2.08 -17.54 -10.80
CA PHE A 196 1.37 -18.79 -11.11
C PHE A 196 -0.15 -18.61 -11.01
N VAL A 197 -0.86 -18.89 -12.10
CA VAL A 197 -2.33 -19.01 -12.08
C VAL A 197 -2.71 -20.42 -11.67
N VAL A 198 -3.48 -20.53 -10.60
CA VAL A 198 -3.99 -21.77 -10.03
C VAL A 198 -5.49 -21.82 -10.24
N ALA A 199 -5.93 -22.76 -11.06
CA ALA A 199 -7.35 -23.01 -11.26
C ALA A 199 -7.95 -23.69 -10.02
N LEU A 200 -9.05 -23.14 -9.53
CA LEU A 200 -9.86 -23.69 -8.44
C LEU A 200 -11.10 -24.41 -9.00
N PRO A 201 -11.80 -25.23 -8.20
CA PRO A 201 -13.01 -25.89 -8.64
C PRO A 201 -14.07 -24.85 -8.99
N SER A 202 -14.59 -24.93 -10.21
CA SER A 202 -15.65 -24.05 -10.70
C SER A 202 -16.92 -24.22 -9.86
N THR A 203 -17.62 -23.12 -9.58
CA THR A 203 -18.95 -23.17 -8.96
C THR A 203 -20.03 -23.13 -10.04
N ARG A 204 -21.11 -23.91 -9.85
CA ARG A 204 -22.28 -23.84 -10.73
C ARG A 204 -23.07 -22.59 -10.38
N LYS A 205 -23.34 -21.75 -11.39
CA LYS A 205 -24.24 -20.60 -11.28
C LYS A 205 -25.58 -20.96 -11.91
N GLY A 206 -26.57 -21.33 -11.08
CA GLY A 206 -27.94 -21.60 -11.53
C GLY A 206 -28.04 -22.61 -12.69
N PRO A 207 -29.14 -22.59 -13.47
CA PRO A 207 -29.30 -23.46 -14.63
C PRO A 207 -28.39 -22.99 -15.78
N GLY A 208 -27.23 -23.61 -15.94
CA GLY A 208 -26.41 -23.54 -17.16
C GLY A 208 -25.11 -22.73 -17.09
N GLY A 209 -24.84 -21.98 -16.02
CA GLY A 209 -23.59 -21.22 -15.86
C GLY A 209 -22.54 -21.98 -15.05
N THR A 210 -21.28 -21.94 -15.49
CA THR A 210 -20.11 -22.28 -14.63
C THR A 210 -19.22 -21.07 -14.49
N ILE A 211 -18.89 -20.69 -13.25
CA ILE A 211 -17.93 -19.62 -12.99
C ILE A 211 -16.57 -20.27 -12.78
N LYS A 212 -15.60 -19.89 -13.62
CA LYS A 212 -14.20 -20.29 -13.44
C LYS A 212 -13.62 -19.51 -12.27
N ARG A 213 -13.12 -20.22 -11.27
CA ARG A 213 -12.43 -19.65 -10.11
C ARG A 213 -10.93 -19.81 -10.30
N SER A 214 -10.16 -18.79 -9.95
CA SER A 214 -8.70 -18.85 -9.99
C SER A 214 -8.04 -17.94 -8.97
N VAL A 215 -6.87 -18.36 -8.54
CA VAL A 215 -5.94 -17.54 -7.76
C VAL A 215 -4.69 -17.35 -8.60
N ARG A 216 -4.25 -16.12 -8.77
CA ARG A 216 -2.95 -15.79 -9.34
C ARG A 216 -2.02 -15.37 -8.22
N LEU A 217 -0.94 -16.13 -8.03
CA LEU A 217 0.10 -15.81 -7.07
C LEU A 217 1.02 -14.79 -7.71
N VAL A 218 1.07 -13.56 -7.21
CA VAL A 218 2.08 -12.59 -7.62
C VAL A 218 3.26 -12.73 -6.65
N THR A 219 4.05 -13.78 -6.92
CA THR A 219 5.25 -14.09 -6.13
C THR A 219 6.41 -13.24 -6.61
N TRP A 220 7.19 -12.70 -5.69
CA TRP A 220 8.34 -11.88 -6.01
C TRP A 220 9.57 -12.78 -6.25
N PRO A 221 10.08 -12.88 -7.50
CA PRO A 221 11.32 -13.61 -7.71
C PRO A 221 12.41 -12.95 -6.87
N GLN A 222 13.22 -13.79 -6.22
CA GLN A 222 14.40 -13.37 -5.45
C GLN A 222 14.15 -12.79 -4.05
N MET A 223 13.09 -13.16 -3.31
CA MET A 223 13.01 -12.84 -1.86
C MET A 223 14.11 -13.52 -1.03
N GLY A 224 15.30 -12.92 -1.06
CA GLY A 224 16.50 -13.38 -0.36
C GLY A 224 16.72 -12.53 0.88
N SER A 225 16.10 -12.91 1.99
CA SER A 225 16.59 -12.48 3.30
C SER A 225 17.95 -13.16 3.57
N THR A 226 18.97 -12.39 3.93
CA THR A 226 20.29 -12.91 4.31
C THR A 226 20.37 -13.33 5.77
N ARG A 227 19.34 -13.11 6.60
CA ARG A 227 19.49 -13.15 8.07
C ARG A 227 18.44 -13.94 8.87
N SER A 228 17.32 -14.36 8.28
CA SER A 228 16.34 -15.20 8.99
C SER A 228 15.39 -15.92 8.03
N SER A 229 14.96 -17.13 8.40
CA SER A 229 13.91 -17.91 7.75
C SER A 229 12.50 -17.28 7.87
N ILE A 230 12.36 -16.23 8.69
CA ILE A 230 11.07 -15.60 9.04
C ILE A 230 11.08 -14.07 8.76
N THR A 231 12.20 -13.47 8.34
CA THR A 231 12.19 -12.03 8.03
C THR A 231 11.68 -11.76 6.62
N PHE A 232 10.42 -11.35 6.55
CA PHE A 232 9.75 -10.87 5.35
C PHE A 232 10.13 -9.40 5.03
N PRO A 233 9.99 -8.95 3.76
CA PRO A 233 10.32 -7.59 3.37
C PRO A 233 9.49 -6.55 4.14
N LEU A 234 10.10 -5.37 4.35
CA LEU A 234 9.36 -4.20 4.79
C LEU A 234 8.45 -3.72 3.65
N VAL A 235 7.25 -3.24 3.95
CA VAL A 235 6.38 -2.60 2.96
C VAL A 235 6.64 -1.09 2.95
N GLY A 236 6.81 -0.53 1.76
CA GLY A 236 6.63 0.90 1.53
C GLY A 236 5.46 1.11 0.57
N ALA A 237 4.62 2.09 0.84
CA ALA A 237 3.62 2.53 -0.11
C ALA A 237 4.07 3.85 -0.77
N SER A 238 3.91 3.94 -2.08
CA SER A 238 3.89 5.20 -2.82
C SER A 238 2.45 5.46 -3.22
N PHE A 239 1.93 6.61 -2.81
CA PHE A 239 0.53 6.96 -3.01
C PHE A 239 0.37 7.95 -4.16
N GLN A 240 -0.59 7.68 -5.04
CA GLN A 240 -1.07 8.61 -6.05
C GLN A 240 -2.35 9.28 -5.55
N PRO A 241 -2.38 10.61 -5.38
CA PRO A 241 -3.53 11.33 -4.84
C PRO A 241 -4.60 11.52 -5.93
N TYR A 242 -5.09 10.42 -6.49
CA TYR A 242 -6.27 10.42 -7.35
C TYR A 242 -7.21 9.29 -6.92
N ARG A 243 -8.50 9.53 -7.14
CA ARG A 243 -9.57 8.60 -6.80
C ARG A 243 -10.38 8.33 -8.05
N ILE A 244 -10.65 7.05 -8.29
CA ILE A 244 -11.61 6.63 -9.31
C ILE A 244 -12.96 6.45 -8.63
N THR A 245 -13.99 7.10 -9.19
CA THR A 245 -15.38 7.02 -8.70
C THR A 245 -16.32 6.89 -9.89
N LEU A 246 -17.50 6.32 -9.67
CA LEU A 246 -18.54 6.32 -10.70
C LEU A 246 -19.27 7.66 -10.70
N ASN A 247 -19.73 8.08 -11.87
CA ASN A 247 -20.55 9.27 -12.00
C ASN A 247 -21.84 9.12 -11.16
N GLY A 248 -22.28 10.20 -10.50
CA GLY A 248 -23.47 10.18 -9.63
C GLY A 248 -23.27 9.66 -8.20
N GLN A 249 -22.09 9.12 -7.86
CA GLN A 249 -21.80 8.73 -6.47
C GLN A 249 -21.66 9.96 -5.56
N PRO A 250 -22.21 9.93 -4.32
CA PRO A 250 -22.04 11.00 -3.34
C PRO A 250 -20.63 10.92 -2.75
N VAL A 251 -19.64 11.35 -3.52
CA VAL A 251 -18.24 11.35 -3.08
C VAL A 251 -17.99 12.68 -2.39
N ALA A 252 -17.94 12.66 -1.06
CA ALA A 252 -17.46 13.81 -0.31
C ALA A 252 -16.01 14.13 -0.71
N GLU A 253 -15.72 15.42 -0.96
CA GLU A 253 -14.33 15.88 -0.96
C GLU A 253 -13.71 15.51 0.38
N ALA A 254 -12.51 14.93 0.37
CA ALA A 254 -11.89 14.46 1.60
C ALA A 254 -11.55 15.63 2.54
N ASP A 255 -12.01 15.55 3.78
CA ASP A 255 -11.80 16.58 4.81
C ASP A 255 -10.36 16.65 5.35
N ASP A 256 -9.49 15.70 4.97
CA ASP A 256 -8.07 15.66 5.36
C ASP A 256 -7.18 16.73 4.67
N GLY A 257 -7.76 17.50 3.73
CA GLY A 257 -7.08 18.59 3.05
C GLY A 257 -6.02 18.17 2.01
N LEU A 258 -5.93 16.89 1.66
CA LEU A 258 -5.07 16.40 0.57
C LEU A 258 -5.65 16.77 -0.80
N PRO A 259 -4.86 17.32 -1.74
CA PRO A 259 -5.33 17.64 -3.08
C PRO A 259 -5.50 16.36 -3.90
N ARG A 260 -6.69 15.77 -3.86
CA ARG A 260 -7.06 14.61 -4.68
C ARG A 260 -7.63 15.03 -6.03
N GLN A 261 -7.21 14.35 -7.09
CA GLN A 261 -7.89 14.43 -8.38
C GLN A 261 -9.00 13.37 -8.42
N LEU A 262 -10.25 13.79 -8.55
CA LEU A 262 -11.37 12.88 -8.78
C LEU A 262 -11.49 12.59 -10.28
N THR A 263 -11.53 11.31 -10.63
CA THR A 263 -11.77 10.83 -12.00
C THR A 263 -13.08 10.08 -12.01
N TYR A 264 -14.08 10.65 -12.69
CA TYR A 264 -15.39 10.03 -12.85
C TYR A 264 -15.40 9.10 -14.05
N VAL A 265 -16.01 7.94 -13.88
CA VAL A 265 -16.26 6.97 -14.95
C VAL A 265 -17.77 6.81 -15.11
N ASP A 266 -18.24 6.99 -16.34
CA ASP A 266 -19.62 6.69 -16.70
C ASP A 266 -19.77 5.17 -16.83
N ASP A 267 -20.57 4.58 -15.94
CA ASP A 267 -20.86 3.14 -15.93
C ASP A 267 -22.38 2.93 -15.85
N PRO A 268 -22.97 2.09 -16.73
CA PRO A 268 -24.43 1.90 -16.81
C PRO A 268 -25.07 1.34 -15.53
N ILE A 269 -24.28 0.85 -14.58
CA ILE A 269 -24.75 0.31 -13.30
C ILE A 269 -25.01 1.43 -12.26
N GLY A 270 -24.57 2.67 -12.53
CA GLY A 270 -24.54 3.80 -11.60
C GLY A 270 -25.88 4.23 -10.97
N ASP A 271 -27.01 3.73 -11.46
CA ASP A 271 -28.35 4.01 -10.91
C ASP A 271 -28.85 2.94 -9.90
N ALA A 272 -28.05 1.92 -9.57
CA ALA A 272 -28.43 0.91 -8.59
C ALA A 272 -28.62 1.57 -7.20
N ALA A 273 -29.89 1.74 -6.82
CA ALA A 273 -30.42 2.32 -5.58
C ALA A 273 -29.39 2.46 -4.44
N HIS A 274 -28.77 3.63 -4.37
CA HIS A 274 -27.98 4.04 -3.22
C HIS A 274 -28.89 4.04 -1.98
N ASP A 275 -28.67 3.13 -1.03
CA ASP A 275 -29.25 3.28 0.30
C ASP A 275 -28.49 4.41 1.00
N PRO A 276 -29.11 5.58 1.25
CA PRO A 276 -28.45 6.72 1.88
C PRO A 276 -27.88 6.41 3.28
N LEU A 277 -28.24 5.27 3.87
CA LEU A 277 -27.72 4.80 5.15
C LEU A 277 -26.42 3.97 5.02
N THR A 278 -26.00 3.63 3.80
CA THR A 278 -24.76 2.87 3.57
C THR A 278 -23.55 3.79 3.43
N PHE A 279 -22.51 3.51 4.21
CA PHE A 279 -21.23 4.21 4.14
C PHE A 279 -20.43 3.73 2.92
N ASP A 280 -20.04 4.65 2.03
CA ASP A 280 -19.10 4.36 0.95
C ASP A 280 -17.65 4.47 1.46
N GLY A 281 -17.06 3.33 1.80
CA GLY A 281 -15.66 3.28 2.22
C GLY A 281 -14.72 3.77 1.11
N VAL A 282 -13.75 4.61 1.47
CA VAL A 282 -12.63 4.98 0.57
C VAL A 282 -11.50 3.98 0.80
N LEU A 283 -11.18 3.20 -0.22
CA LEU A 283 -10.31 2.02 -0.10
C LEU A 283 -9.04 2.16 -0.94
N THR A 284 -8.01 1.39 -0.58
CA THR A 284 -6.80 1.28 -1.39
C THR A 284 -7.05 0.54 -2.70
N ARG A 285 -6.63 1.15 -3.80
CA ARG A 285 -6.63 0.57 -5.15
C ARG A 285 -5.22 0.24 -5.59
N TRP A 286 -5.04 -0.94 -6.16
CA TRP A 286 -3.80 -1.33 -6.82
C TRP A 286 -3.63 -0.60 -8.16
N HIS A 287 -2.51 0.10 -8.34
CA HIS A 287 -2.25 0.90 -9.53
C HIS A 287 -1.33 0.20 -10.54
N GLY A 288 -1.78 0.02 -11.80
CA GLY A 288 -0.93 -0.44 -12.91
C GLY A 288 -0.20 -1.77 -12.66
N ASP A 289 1.04 -1.88 -13.16
CA ASP A 289 2.03 -2.91 -12.80
C ASP A 289 2.74 -2.57 -11.46
N GLY A 290 2.14 -1.69 -10.65
CA GLY A 290 2.83 -0.83 -9.70
C GLY A 290 3.28 -1.51 -8.43
N TYR A 291 4.18 -2.47 -8.55
CA TYR A 291 5.09 -2.85 -7.48
C TYR A 291 6.53 -2.66 -7.93
N ARG A 292 7.40 -2.39 -6.96
CA ARG A 292 8.85 -2.33 -7.16
C ARG A 292 9.50 -3.03 -5.98
N LEU A 293 10.46 -3.89 -6.26
CA LEU A 293 11.29 -4.49 -5.23
C LEU A 293 12.58 -3.69 -5.10
N GLU A 294 12.96 -3.41 -3.87
CA GLU A 294 14.22 -2.76 -3.55
C GLU A 294 15.02 -3.63 -2.58
N ILE A 295 16.35 -3.64 -2.74
CA ILE A 295 17.26 -4.21 -1.75
C ILE A 295 17.98 -3.04 -1.07
N ASP A 296 17.87 -2.97 0.26
CA ASP A 296 18.73 -2.14 1.09
C ASP A 296 20.17 -2.66 0.96
N ARG A 297 21.06 -1.87 0.37
CA ARG A 297 22.47 -2.25 0.15
C ARG A 297 23.27 -2.37 1.46
N VAL A 298 22.83 -1.71 2.53
CA VAL A 298 23.50 -1.74 3.83
C VAL A 298 23.09 -2.99 4.60
N THR A 299 21.79 -3.27 4.67
CA THR A 299 21.28 -4.37 5.49
C THR A 299 21.03 -5.66 4.71
N GLY A 300 21.02 -5.58 3.37
CA GLY A 300 20.56 -6.66 2.48
C GLY A 300 19.07 -6.96 2.60
N ARG A 301 18.29 -6.10 3.30
CA ARG A 301 16.85 -6.33 3.50
C ARG A 301 16.10 -5.93 2.25
N GLN A 302 15.08 -6.70 1.92
CA GLN A 302 14.22 -6.37 0.82
C GLN A 302 13.07 -5.47 1.26
N LYS A 303 12.61 -4.65 0.34
CA LYS A 303 11.48 -3.76 0.54
C LYS A 303 10.54 -3.87 -0.65
N LEU A 304 9.27 -4.12 -0.37
CA LEU A 304 8.21 -4.13 -1.34
C LEU A 304 7.62 -2.72 -1.41
N HIS A 305 7.71 -2.08 -2.57
CA HIS A 305 7.10 -0.80 -2.84
C HIS A 305 5.80 -1.01 -3.59
N LEU A 306 4.68 -0.57 -3.02
CA LEU A 306 3.36 -0.63 -3.63
C LEU A 306 2.99 0.73 -4.21
N CYS A 307 2.49 0.77 -5.44
CA CYS A 307 1.89 1.95 -6.03
C CYS A 307 0.38 1.86 -5.82
N LEU A 308 -0.13 2.74 -4.96
CA LEU A 308 -1.52 2.73 -4.54
C LEU A 308 -2.23 4.00 -5.00
N SER A 309 -3.50 3.87 -5.34
CA SER A 309 -4.42 4.97 -5.54
C SER A 309 -5.68 4.74 -4.69
N GLU A 310 -6.72 5.57 -4.86
CA GLU A 310 -7.99 5.37 -4.17
C GLU A 310 -9.07 4.82 -5.10
N THR A 311 -9.94 3.99 -4.53
CA THR A 311 -11.22 3.57 -5.10
C THR A 311 -12.30 3.71 -4.02
N SER A 312 -13.57 3.54 -4.40
CA SER A 312 -14.66 3.46 -3.44
C SER A 312 -15.24 2.05 -3.35
N TYR A 313 -15.90 1.73 -2.23
CA TYR A 313 -16.57 0.45 -2.07
C TYR A 313 -17.67 0.28 -3.13
N PHE A 314 -18.42 1.34 -3.47
CA PHE A 314 -19.38 1.27 -4.57
C PHE A 314 -18.71 0.98 -5.92
N ALA A 315 -17.57 1.60 -6.24
CA ALA A 315 -16.85 1.30 -7.47
C ALA A 315 -16.38 -0.16 -7.52
N PHE A 316 -15.94 -0.72 -6.39
CA PHE A 316 -15.67 -2.16 -6.25
C PHE A 316 -16.93 -2.99 -6.55
N ARG A 317 -18.06 -2.70 -5.90
CA ARG A 317 -19.32 -3.44 -6.07
C ARG A 317 -19.82 -3.42 -7.51
N ALA A 318 -19.70 -2.29 -8.19
CA ALA A 318 -20.15 -2.15 -9.57
C ALA A 318 -19.22 -2.82 -10.60
N THR A 319 -17.91 -2.82 -10.35
CA THR A 319 -16.93 -3.21 -11.38
C THR A 319 -16.25 -4.55 -11.12
N GLN A 320 -16.29 -5.09 -9.90
CA GLN A 320 -15.62 -6.34 -9.53
C GLN A 320 -16.56 -7.46 -9.08
N VAL A 321 -17.79 -7.18 -8.64
CA VAL A 321 -18.76 -8.26 -8.36
C VAL A 321 -19.21 -8.88 -9.69
N PRO A 322 -19.14 -10.21 -9.90
CA PRO A 322 -19.31 -10.82 -11.23
C PRO A 322 -20.60 -10.45 -11.96
N GLU A 323 -21.71 -10.27 -11.24
CA GLU A 323 -23.00 -9.87 -11.82
C GLU A 323 -22.98 -8.45 -12.34
N ALA A 324 -22.42 -7.53 -11.56
CA ALA A 324 -22.27 -6.14 -11.95
C ALA A 324 -21.20 -6.02 -13.04
N ALA A 325 -20.04 -6.62 -12.85
CA ALA A 325 -18.94 -6.63 -13.82
C ALA A 325 -19.34 -7.15 -15.21
N ALA A 326 -20.31 -8.08 -15.31
CA ALA A 326 -20.80 -8.62 -16.58
C ALA A 326 -21.56 -7.58 -17.44
N ILE A 327 -22.13 -6.55 -16.82
CA ILE A 327 -22.85 -5.47 -17.50
C ILE A 327 -22.13 -4.11 -17.41
N SER A 328 -21.04 -4.04 -16.64
CA SER A 328 -20.19 -2.85 -16.50
C SER A 328 -19.46 -2.56 -17.80
N ALA A 329 -19.35 -1.27 -18.15
CA ALA A 329 -18.51 -0.83 -19.25
C ALA A 329 -17.01 -0.89 -18.89
N THR A 330 -16.70 -0.99 -17.59
CA THR A 330 -15.35 -0.92 -17.03
C THR A 330 -15.08 -2.03 -16.01
N PRO A 331 -15.21 -3.32 -16.37
CA PRO A 331 -14.97 -4.42 -15.45
C PRO A 331 -13.54 -4.37 -14.89
N ARG A 332 -13.41 -4.71 -13.60
CA ARG A 332 -12.16 -4.67 -12.82
C ARG A 332 -11.54 -3.29 -12.64
N LEU A 333 -12.25 -2.20 -12.90
CA LEU A 333 -11.74 -0.84 -12.75
C LEU A 333 -11.22 -0.53 -11.33
N SER A 334 -11.98 -0.94 -10.31
CA SER A 334 -11.66 -0.62 -8.91
C SER A 334 -10.33 -1.21 -8.45
N ARG A 335 -9.92 -2.37 -8.97
CA ARG A 335 -8.67 -3.09 -8.62
C ARG A 335 -8.37 -3.02 -7.12
N LEU A 336 -9.39 -3.33 -6.30
CA LEU A 336 -9.30 -3.24 -4.84
C LEU A 336 -8.05 -3.98 -4.35
N LEU A 337 -7.27 -3.33 -3.48
CA LEU A 337 -6.24 -3.97 -2.68
C LEU A 337 -6.81 -4.23 -1.28
N SER A 338 -7.18 -5.48 -1.04
CA SER A 338 -7.57 -6.00 0.27
C SER A 338 -6.35 -6.54 1.03
N LEU A 339 -6.53 -6.88 2.30
CA LEU A 339 -5.50 -7.33 3.23
C LEU A 339 -5.88 -8.72 3.74
N ASN A 340 -4.89 -9.61 3.87
CA ASN A 340 -5.09 -10.92 4.48
C ASN A 340 -3.86 -11.29 5.31
N LEU A 341 -4.04 -11.57 6.59
CA LEU A 341 -2.97 -11.98 7.49
C LEU A 341 -2.94 -13.49 7.64
N VAL A 342 -1.77 -14.10 7.53
CA VAL A 342 -1.54 -15.50 7.91
C VAL A 342 -0.60 -15.54 9.11
N ALA A 343 -1.19 -15.67 10.30
CA ALA A 343 -0.43 -15.82 11.53
C ALA A 343 0.01 -17.28 11.72
N MET A 344 1.21 -17.46 12.25
CA MET A 344 1.78 -18.78 12.55
C MET A 344 2.50 -18.77 13.89
N ASP A 345 2.59 -19.91 14.55
CA ASP A 345 3.44 -20.04 15.74
C ASP A 345 4.90 -20.37 15.39
N ARG A 346 5.72 -20.59 16.42
CA ARG A 346 7.15 -20.93 16.26
C ARG A 346 7.39 -22.34 15.72
N ASP A 347 6.39 -23.22 15.82
CA ASP A 347 6.45 -24.60 15.33
C ASP A 347 5.95 -24.70 13.87
N GLU A 348 5.67 -23.56 13.24
CA GLU A 348 5.16 -23.42 11.88
C GLU A 348 3.72 -23.91 11.71
N ASN A 349 2.92 -23.89 12.78
CA ASN A 349 1.49 -24.10 12.67
C ASN A 349 0.82 -22.79 12.25
N VAL A 350 0.11 -22.82 11.13
CA VAL A 350 -0.64 -21.70 10.59
C VAL A 350 -2.05 -21.70 11.18
N LEU A 351 -2.54 -20.53 11.60
CA LEU A 351 -3.90 -20.33 12.07
C LEU A 351 -4.77 -19.70 10.99
N LEU A 352 -5.87 -20.35 10.64
CA LEU A 352 -6.96 -19.81 9.83
C LEU A 352 -8.21 -19.66 10.69
N VAL A 353 -8.97 -18.59 10.45
CA VAL A 353 -10.22 -18.32 11.16
C VAL A 353 -11.40 -18.48 10.22
N GLN A 354 -12.46 -19.13 10.70
CA GLN A 354 -13.71 -19.24 9.94
C GLN A 354 -14.37 -17.87 9.84
N ARG A 355 -14.92 -17.52 8.69
CA ARG A 355 -15.74 -16.33 8.51
C ARG A 355 -17.16 -16.55 9.04
N SER A 356 -17.77 -15.51 9.61
CA SER A 356 -19.16 -15.54 10.06
C SER A 356 -20.14 -15.76 8.88
N ASP A 357 -21.41 -16.02 9.18
CA ASP A 357 -22.45 -16.19 8.16
C ASP A 357 -22.90 -14.86 7.50
N TYR A 358 -22.44 -13.72 8.01
CA TYR A 358 -22.91 -12.39 7.60
C TYR A 358 -22.00 -11.68 6.60
N VAL A 359 -20.82 -12.24 6.35
CA VAL A 359 -19.79 -11.65 5.48
C VAL A 359 -19.68 -12.37 4.14
N VAL A 360 -18.94 -11.76 3.20
CA VAL A 360 -18.58 -12.43 1.94
C VAL A 360 -17.78 -13.70 2.26
N HIS A 361 -18.06 -14.80 1.54
CA HIS A 361 -17.50 -16.13 1.81
C HIS A 361 -17.87 -16.71 3.19
N ALA A 362 -19.13 -16.53 3.59
CA ALA A 362 -19.73 -17.10 4.80
C ALA A 362 -19.33 -18.56 5.08
N GLY A 363 -18.95 -18.84 6.33
CA GLY A 363 -18.58 -20.17 6.83
C GLY A 363 -17.26 -20.74 6.30
N GLY A 364 -16.58 -20.06 5.37
CA GLY A 364 -15.27 -20.48 4.85
C GLY A 364 -14.12 -20.00 5.74
N TYR A 365 -13.03 -20.76 5.78
CA TYR A 365 -11.80 -20.35 6.47
C TYR A 365 -11.00 -19.37 5.61
N ALA A 366 -10.70 -18.19 6.18
CA ALA A 366 -9.85 -17.17 5.59
C ALA A 366 -8.44 -17.23 6.21
N GLY A 367 -7.62 -16.19 6.03
CA GLY A 367 -6.45 -16.03 6.89
C GLY A 367 -6.85 -15.87 8.36
N THR A 368 -5.88 -15.58 9.21
CA THR A 368 -6.16 -15.24 10.61
C THR A 368 -7.02 -13.99 10.72
N VAL A 369 -6.77 -12.99 9.89
CA VAL A 369 -7.45 -11.68 9.86
C VAL A 369 -7.58 -11.25 8.41
N SER A 370 -8.64 -10.55 8.04
CA SER A 370 -8.81 -10.06 6.67
C SER A 370 -9.61 -8.77 6.64
N GLY A 371 -9.15 -7.77 5.91
CA GLY A 371 -9.85 -6.49 5.89
C GLY A 371 -9.40 -5.61 4.74
N ASN A 372 -9.62 -4.31 4.90
CA ASN A 372 -9.21 -3.32 3.91
C ASN A 372 -8.46 -2.16 4.57
N CYS A 373 -7.62 -1.47 3.79
CA CYS A 373 -7.01 -0.23 4.24
C CYS A 373 -8.02 0.92 3.98
N GLU A 374 -8.68 1.39 5.04
CA GLU A 374 -9.67 2.46 4.99
C GLU A 374 -9.00 3.83 4.98
N LEU A 375 -9.08 4.55 3.86
CA LEU A 375 -8.40 5.84 3.67
C LEU A 375 -9.23 7.05 4.10
N ALA A 376 -10.45 6.81 4.58
CA ALA A 376 -11.33 7.83 5.14
C ALA A 376 -11.73 7.40 6.55
N SER A 377 -11.74 8.36 7.48
CA SER A 377 -12.23 8.11 8.83
C SER A 377 -13.75 8.03 8.84
N ARG A 378 -14.28 7.29 9.81
CA ARG A 378 -15.71 7.21 10.14
C ARG A 378 -15.88 7.26 11.65
N GLU A 379 -17.12 7.18 12.13
CA GLU A 379 -17.37 7.16 13.57
C GLU A 379 -16.64 5.98 14.22
N GLY A 380 -15.82 6.27 15.23
CA GLY A 380 -15.05 5.26 15.97
C GLY A 380 -13.75 4.78 15.31
N VAL A 381 -13.59 4.93 13.99
CA VAL A 381 -12.45 4.39 13.24
C VAL A 381 -11.69 5.49 12.49
N HIS A 382 -10.39 5.60 12.80
CA HIS A 382 -9.48 6.52 12.12
C HIS A 382 -9.04 5.95 10.76
N ALA A 383 -8.69 6.83 9.82
CA ALA A 383 -8.14 6.42 8.54
C ALA A 383 -6.79 5.71 8.73
N ASP A 384 -6.56 4.65 7.95
CA ASP A 384 -5.34 3.85 7.89
C ASP A 384 -4.24 4.58 7.11
N VAL A 385 -3.82 5.73 7.64
CA VAL A 385 -2.79 6.58 7.04
C VAL A 385 -1.64 6.86 8.01
N ASP A 386 -0.43 6.95 7.48
CA ASP A 386 0.75 7.32 8.25
C ASP A 386 0.68 8.80 8.69
N ALA A 387 1.64 9.23 9.52
CA ALA A 387 1.73 10.62 9.99
C ALA A 387 1.86 11.67 8.86
N ARG A 388 2.05 11.26 7.60
CA ARG A 388 2.14 12.11 6.41
C ARG A 388 0.90 11.99 5.52
N GLY A 389 -0.10 11.21 5.91
CA GLY A 389 -1.35 11.00 5.17
C GLY A 389 -1.23 9.99 4.03
N PHE A 390 -0.21 9.12 4.03
CA PHE A 390 -0.08 8.04 3.04
C PHE A 390 -0.71 6.75 3.56
N PRO A 391 -1.32 5.91 2.69
CA PRO A 391 -1.85 4.61 3.10
C PRO A 391 -0.82 3.79 3.88
N ASP A 392 -1.24 3.29 5.05
CA ASP A 392 -0.45 2.41 5.89
C ASP A 392 -1.12 1.04 6.02
N VAL A 393 -0.89 0.22 5.00
CA VAL A 393 -1.45 -1.14 4.89
C VAL A 393 -1.03 -2.07 6.02
N MET A 394 0.11 -1.81 6.68
CA MET A 394 0.55 -2.63 7.81
C MET A 394 -0.17 -2.20 9.09
N SER A 395 -0.35 -0.90 9.30
CA SER A 395 -1.18 -0.38 10.40
C SER A 395 -2.63 -0.83 10.26
N ALA A 396 -3.17 -0.89 9.04
CA ALA A 396 -4.49 -1.48 8.77
C ALA A 396 -4.55 -2.95 9.22
N ILE A 397 -3.57 -3.80 8.87
CA ILE A 397 -3.52 -5.20 9.35
C ILE A 397 -3.49 -5.28 10.89
N ILE A 398 -2.73 -4.39 11.55
CA ILE A 398 -2.67 -4.35 13.03
C ILE A 398 -4.03 -3.95 13.60
N ARG A 399 -4.71 -2.97 12.99
CA ARG A 399 -6.05 -2.53 13.38
C ARG A 399 -7.04 -3.68 13.26
N GLU A 400 -7.14 -4.31 12.09
CA GLU A 400 -8.05 -5.45 11.86
C GLU A 400 -7.75 -6.60 12.83
N ALA A 401 -6.47 -6.89 13.11
CA ALA A 401 -6.11 -7.99 14.02
C ALA A 401 -6.55 -7.74 15.46
N ARG A 402 -6.50 -6.49 15.90
CA ARG A 402 -7.02 -6.07 17.19
C ARG A 402 -8.54 -6.08 17.20
N GLU A 403 -9.18 -5.52 16.17
CA GLU A 403 -10.64 -5.40 16.09
C GLU A 403 -11.32 -6.76 15.95
N GLU A 404 -10.79 -7.67 15.14
CA GLU A 404 -11.35 -9.01 14.94
C GLU A 404 -11.01 -9.98 16.07
N LEU A 405 -9.74 -10.02 16.52
CA LEU A 405 -9.25 -11.09 17.41
C LEU A 405 -8.66 -10.61 18.73
N GLY A 406 -8.58 -9.30 18.98
CA GLY A 406 -7.84 -8.76 20.12
C GLY A 406 -6.34 -9.03 20.04
N LEU A 407 -5.81 -9.33 18.85
CA LEU A 407 -4.41 -9.72 18.65
C LEU A 407 -3.52 -8.48 18.46
N ASP A 408 -2.67 -8.19 19.45
CA ASP A 408 -1.68 -7.11 19.34
C ASP A 408 -0.47 -7.52 18.51
N LEU A 409 -0.38 -6.96 17.30
CA LEU A 409 0.74 -7.14 16.37
C LEU A 409 1.70 -5.93 16.33
N SER A 410 1.53 -4.96 17.22
CA SER A 410 2.37 -3.75 17.25
C SER A 410 3.77 -4.00 17.79
N GLN A 411 3.96 -5.10 18.52
CA GLN A 411 5.23 -5.48 19.14
C GLN A 411 6.20 -6.11 18.13
N ALA A 412 7.51 -5.89 18.31
CA ALA A 412 8.52 -6.39 17.39
C ALA A 412 8.58 -7.93 17.34
N GLU A 413 8.19 -8.59 18.42
CA GLU A 413 8.12 -10.04 18.59
C GLU A 413 7.11 -10.68 17.63
N ALA A 414 6.08 -9.95 17.22
CA ALA A 414 5.10 -10.41 16.24
C ALA A 414 5.69 -10.57 14.84
N GLN A 415 6.88 -10.00 14.57
CA GLN A 415 7.59 -10.10 13.28
C GLN A 415 6.69 -9.86 12.05
N LEU A 416 5.73 -8.93 12.18
CA LEU A 416 4.77 -8.63 11.13
C LEU A 416 5.49 -8.16 9.86
N GLY A 417 5.15 -8.76 8.73
CA GLY A 417 5.72 -8.41 7.42
C GLY A 417 4.82 -8.82 6.27
N ALA A 418 5.12 -8.31 5.07
CA ALA A 418 4.38 -8.70 3.88
C ALA A 418 5.05 -9.85 3.15
N LEU A 419 4.25 -10.85 2.83
CA LEU A 419 4.66 -12.02 2.08
C LEU A 419 4.59 -11.77 0.57
N GLY A 420 3.55 -11.10 0.10
CA GLY A 420 3.36 -10.77 -1.31
C GLY A 420 1.92 -10.45 -1.65
N VAL A 421 1.57 -10.51 -2.93
CA VAL A 421 0.21 -10.17 -3.39
C VAL A 421 -0.38 -11.36 -4.12
N VAL A 422 -1.68 -11.61 -3.93
CA VAL A 422 -2.44 -12.54 -4.75
C VAL A 422 -3.57 -11.80 -5.45
N GLU A 423 -3.86 -12.17 -6.69
CA GLU A 423 -5.04 -11.69 -7.41
C GLU A 423 -6.05 -12.83 -7.47
N ILE A 424 -7.30 -12.55 -7.15
CA ILE A 424 -8.36 -13.55 -7.10
C ILE A 424 -9.48 -13.24 -8.08
N ASP A 425 -9.97 -14.31 -8.71
CA ASP A 425 -11.17 -14.34 -9.52
C ASP A 425 -12.08 -15.43 -8.98
N THR A 426 -13.26 -15.04 -8.52
CA THR A 426 -14.23 -15.89 -7.83
C THR A 426 -15.64 -15.63 -8.37
N ASP A 427 -16.61 -16.37 -7.84
CA ASP A 427 -18.03 -16.11 -8.07
C ASP A 427 -18.60 -14.95 -7.23
N ARG A 428 -17.76 -14.33 -6.39
CA ARG A 428 -18.10 -13.16 -5.57
C ARG A 428 -17.36 -11.90 -5.97
N GLU A 429 -16.16 -12.03 -6.52
CA GLU A 429 -15.31 -10.89 -6.91
C GLU A 429 -14.34 -11.25 -8.05
N LEU A 430 -13.97 -10.25 -8.85
CA LEU A 430 -13.08 -10.39 -10.01
C LEU A 430 -11.93 -9.40 -9.92
N GLY A 431 -10.70 -9.88 -10.08
CA GLY A 431 -9.48 -9.08 -10.11
C GLY A 431 -9.17 -8.36 -8.79
N THR A 432 -9.68 -8.87 -7.66
CA THR A 432 -9.31 -8.32 -6.34
C THR A 432 -7.87 -8.69 -6.04
N HIS A 433 -7.07 -7.70 -5.68
CA HIS A 433 -5.69 -7.90 -5.25
C HIS A 433 -5.69 -7.98 -3.73
N ILE A 434 -4.89 -8.87 -3.15
CA ILE A 434 -4.81 -9.08 -1.71
C ILE A 434 -3.35 -9.01 -1.32
N LEU A 435 -2.99 -8.05 -0.48
CA LEU A 435 -1.71 -8.03 0.20
C LEU A 435 -1.74 -9.09 1.31
N VAL A 436 -0.90 -10.11 1.18
CA VAL A 436 -0.78 -11.16 2.18
C VAL A 436 0.30 -10.75 3.17
N GLY A 437 -0.09 -10.53 4.42
CA GLY A 437 0.79 -10.36 5.56
C GLY A 437 1.04 -11.67 6.30
N THR A 438 2.10 -11.72 7.08
CA THR A 438 2.42 -12.82 7.99
C THR A 438 2.88 -12.27 9.33
N ALA A 439 2.53 -12.95 10.42
CA ALA A 439 2.98 -12.61 11.76
C ALA A 439 3.23 -13.87 12.59
N LEU A 440 4.05 -13.75 13.63
CA LEU A 440 4.21 -14.75 14.67
C LEU A 440 3.16 -14.55 15.76
N LEU A 441 2.48 -15.64 16.11
CA LEU A 441 1.58 -15.68 17.25
C LEU A 441 2.38 -15.64 18.56
N PRO A 442 1.85 -14.96 19.61
CA PRO A 442 2.47 -14.96 20.93
C PRO A 442 2.40 -16.32 21.63
N GLN A 443 1.46 -17.19 21.21
CA GLN A 443 1.22 -18.53 21.75
C GLN A 443 1.10 -19.57 20.61
N PRO A 444 1.15 -20.88 20.92
CA PRO A 444 0.92 -21.94 19.94
C PRO A 444 -0.43 -21.78 19.23
N ALA A 445 -0.48 -22.06 17.92
CA ALA A 445 -1.66 -21.81 17.09
C ALA A 445 -2.87 -22.67 17.51
N ASP A 446 -2.62 -23.87 18.02
CA ASP A 446 -3.63 -24.79 18.55
C ASP A 446 -4.19 -24.37 19.92
N GLN A 447 -3.52 -23.43 20.59
CA GLN A 447 -3.91 -22.84 21.85
C GLN A 447 -4.34 -21.37 21.69
N PHE A 448 -4.37 -20.83 20.47
CA PHE A 448 -4.76 -19.44 20.24
C PHE A 448 -6.17 -19.17 20.77
N GLU A 449 -6.38 -18.09 21.50
CA GLU A 449 -7.73 -17.66 21.89
C GLU A 449 -7.85 -16.16 21.64
N PRO A 450 -8.93 -15.70 20.99
CA PRO A 450 -9.16 -14.27 20.83
C PRO A 450 -9.31 -13.58 22.19
N ASP A 451 -8.73 -12.40 22.35
CA ASP A 451 -8.94 -11.58 23.56
C ASP A 451 -10.26 -10.82 23.44
N LEU A 452 -11.34 -11.44 23.95
CA LEU A 452 -12.69 -10.90 23.93
C LEU A 452 -12.82 -9.50 24.57
N SER A 453 -11.88 -9.10 25.44
CA SER A 453 -11.90 -7.78 26.06
C SER A 453 -11.36 -6.67 25.14
N ALA A 454 -10.62 -7.06 24.10
CA ALA A 454 -9.97 -6.16 23.15
C ALA A 454 -10.62 -6.17 21.75
N ILE A 455 -11.47 -7.17 21.45
CA ILE A 455 -12.25 -7.28 20.21
C ILE A 455 -13.26 -6.13 20.10
N ASP A 456 -13.44 -5.61 18.89
CA ASP A 456 -14.51 -4.67 18.61
C ASP A 456 -15.86 -5.38 18.76
N PRO A 457 -16.76 -4.89 19.64
CA PRO A 457 -18.00 -5.59 19.98
C PRO A 457 -18.99 -5.69 18.81
N VAL A 458 -18.80 -4.89 17.75
CA VAL A 458 -19.67 -4.87 16.58
C VAL A 458 -18.96 -5.52 15.40
N GLU A 459 -17.81 -4.98 14.99
CA GLU A 459 -17.14 -5.39 13.75
C GLU A 459 -16.45 -6.74 13.91
N GLY A 460 -15.70 -6.92 14.99
CA GLY A 460 -15.02 -8.19 15.24
C GLY A 460 -15.99 -9.36 15.39
N ALA A 461 -17.04 -9.18 16.20
CA ALA A 461 -18.08 -10.20 16.37
C ALA A 461 -18.89 -10.47 15.09
N TRP A 462 -18.98 -9.50 14.18
CA TRP A 462 -19.67 -9.65 12.90
C TRP A 462 -18.83 -10.39 11.86
N GLU A 463 -17.50 -10.30 11.90
CA GLU A 463 -16.63 -10.86 10.86
C GLU A 463 -16.20 -12.32 11.08
N ILE A 464 -15.95 -12.70 12.34
CA ILE A 464 -15.39 -14.02 12.67
C ILE A 464 -16.48 -15.03 13.06
N GLY A 465 -16.26 -16.29 12.68
CA GLY A 465 -17.05 -17.44 13.11
C GLY A 465 -16.55 -18.02 14.43
N ASP A 466 -17.06 -19.21 14.80
CA ASP A 466 -16.76 -19.88 16.07
C ASP A 466 -15.69 -20.98 15.95
N ARG A 467 -15.09 -21.16 14.77
CA ARG A 467 -14.10 -22.21 14.50
C ARG A 467 -12.78 -21.67 13.98
N ALA A 468 -11.71 -22.39 14.30
CA ALA A 468 -10.37 -22.18 13.80
C ALA A 468 -9.85 -23.45 13.13
N MET A 469 -9.03 -23.28 12.11
CA MET A 469 -8.29 -24.35 11.46
C MET A 469 -6.79 -24.12 11.66
N VAL A 470 -6.09 -25.17 12.10
CA VAL A 470 -4.66 -25.17 12.34
C VAL A 470 -4.00 -26.10 11.33
N ILE A 471 -2.97 -25.59 10.64
CA ILE A 471 -2.23 -26.31 9.62
C ILE A 471 -0.77 -26.43 10.05
N ASP A 472 -0.31 -27.65 10.31
CA ASP A 472 1.11 -27.97 10.54
C ASP A 472 1.86 -27.91 9.21
N LEU A 473 2.42 -26.73 8.91
CA LEU A 473 3.10 -26.50 7.64
C LEU A 473 4.37 -27.35 7.51
N ARG A 474 5.03 -27.65 8.63
CA ARG A 474 6.23 -28.48 8.65
C ARG A 474 5.90 -29.92 8.24
N ALA A 475 4.83 -30.49 8.76
CA ALA A 475 4.34 -31.80 8.37
C ALA A 475 3.85 -31.81 6.91
N ALA A 476 3.08 -30.79 6.51
CA ALA A 476 2.57 -30.65 5.14
C ALA A 476 3.71 -30.55 4.10
N THR A 477 4.83 -29.92 4.43
CA THR A 477 5.96 -29.68 3.50
C THR A 477 7.14 -30.63 3.66
N LYS A 478 7.04 -31.63 4.55
CA LYS A 478 8.13 -32.55 4.92
C LYS A 478 8.69 -33.36 3.74
N SER A 479 7.81 -33.79 2.82
CA SER A 479 8.15 -34.68 1.71
C SER A 479 7.35 -34.35 0.46
N ALA A 480 7.85 -34.72 -0.72
CA ALA A 480 7.16 -34.50 -2.00
C ALA A 480 5.72 -35.03 -2.02
N SER A 481 5.45 -36.18 -1.40
CA SER A 481 4.10 -36.74 -1.32
C SER A 481 3.20 -35.92 -0.40
N SER A 482 3.70 -35.48 0.76
CA SER A 482 2.97 -34.63 1.70
C SER A 482 2.60 -33.28 1.08
N ILE A 483 3.55 -32.60 0.43
CA ILE A 483 3.26 -31.29 -0.19
C ILE A 483 2.33 -31.45 -1.38
N ARG A 484 2.45 -32.52 -2.17
CA ARG A 484 1.52 -32.78 -3.27
C ARG A 484 0.09 -33.03 -2.74
N ALA A 485 -0.06 -33.76 -1.64
CA ALA A 485 -1.36 -33.93 -0.98
C ALA A 485 -1.92 -32.60 -0.46
N PHE A 486 -1.08 -31.76 0.16
CA PHE A 486 -1.45 -30.43 0.62
C PHE A 486 -1.90 -29.53 -0.53
N VAL A 487 -1.13 -29.44 -1.61
CA VAL A 487 -1.50 -28.68 -2.82
C VAL A 487 -2.77 -29.23 -3.46
N GLY A 488 -2.92 -30.55 -3.51
CA GLY A 488 -4.14 -31.20 -3.98
C GLY A 488 -5.36 -30.78 -3.16
N TRP A 489 -5.23 -30.77 -1.83
CA TRP A 489 -6.27 -30.30 -0.91
C TRP A 489 -6.59 -28.83 -1.11
N LEU A 490 -5.60 -27.92 -1.12
CA LEU A 490 -5.83 -26.49 -1.36
C LEU A 490 -6.59 -26.20 -2.66
N ARG A 491 -6.40 -27.06 -3.67
CA ARG A 491 -7.05 -26.94 -4.98
C ARG A 491 -8.42 -27.59 -5.05
N SER A 492 -8.84 -28.35 -4.04
CA SER A 492 -10.17 -28.98 -3.97
C SER A 492 -10.99 -28.55 -2.77
N ALA A 493 -10.38 -27.93 -1.76
CA ALA A 493 -10.99 -27.53 -0.50
C ALA A 493 -12.09 -26.50 -0.76
N THR A 494 -13.31 -26.85 -0.39
CA THR A 494 -14.47 -25.96 -0.47
C THR A 494 -14.67 -25.16 0.80
N GLU A 495 -14.12 -25.65 1.90
CA GLU A 495 -14.09 -25.04 3.22
C GLU A 495 -13.12 -23.85 3.29
N LEU A 496 -12.15 -23.75 2.38
CA LEU A 496 -11.23 -22.61 2.30
C LEU A 496 -11.76 -21.53 1.38
N THR A 497 -11.63 -20.27 1.82
CA THR A 497 -11.80 -19.13 0.92
C THR A 497 -10.68 -19.08 -0.11
N PRO A 498 -10.91 -18.52 -1.32
CA PRO A 498 -9.85 -18.27 -2.29
C PRO A 498 -8.69 -17.43 -1.74
N HIS A 499 -8.99 -16.53 -0.80
CA HIS A 499 -8.01 -15.73 -0.06
C HIS A 499 -7.04 -16.62 0.73
N ALA A 500 -7.57 -17.56 1.52
CA ALA A 500 -6.76 -18.51 2.29
C ALA A 500 -5.93 -19.42 1.37
N VAL A 501 -6.53 -19.95 0.31
CA VAL A 501 -5.82 -20.78 -0.67
C VAL A 501 -4.64 -20.01 -1.27
N GLY A 502 -4.86 -18.78 -1.73
CA GLY A 502 -3.80 -17.95 -2.29
C GLY A 502 -2.71 -17.61 -1.29
N ALA A 503 -3.08 -17.24 -0.07
CA ALA A 503 -2.12 -16.90 0.97
C ALA A 503 -1.25 -18.10 1.38
N LEU A 504 -1.85 -19.29 1.56
CA LEU A 504 -1.12 -20.52 1.88
C LEU A 504 -0.18 -20.95 0.75
N LEU A 505 -0.65 -20.90 -0.51
CA LEU A 505 0.19 -21.22 -1.66
C LEU A 505 1.36 -20.24 -1.79
N LEU A 506 1.11 -18.94 -1.60
CA LEU A 506 2.14 -17.92 -1.61
C LEU A 506 3.17 -18.19 -0.48
N LEU A 507 2.72 -18.60 0.70
CA LEU A 507 3.59 -18.91 1.84
C LEU A 507 4.49 -20.11 1.54
N VAL A 508 3.92 -21.18 0.98
CA VAL A 508 4.67 -22.37 0.56
C VAL A 508 5.70 -22.02 -0.50
N VAL A 509 5.31 -21.27 -1.55
CA VAL A 509 6.22 -20.87 -2.64
C VAL A 509 7.39 -20.06 -2.07
N ALA A 510 7.10 -19.02 -1.28
CA ALA A 510 8.12 -18.15 -0.73
C ALA A 510 9.12 -18.91 0.16
N ARG A 511 8.61 -19.80 1.04
CA ARG A 511 9.45 -20.63 1.91
C ARG A 511 10.33 -21.59 1.11
N GLN A 512 9.78 -22.23 0.08
CA GLN A 512 10.56 -23.15 -0.75
C GLN A 512 11.63 -22.44 -1.56
N GLN A 513 11.32 -21.29 -2.16
CA GLN A 513 12.31 -20.47 -2.86
C GLN A 513 13.45 -20.04 -1.94
N LEU A 514 13.15 -19.71 -0.68
CA LEU A 514 14.17 -19.40 0.32
C LEU A 514 15.08 -20.59 0.60
N ARG A 515 14.51 -21.79 0.79
CA ARG A 515 15.28 -23.03 0.99
C ARG A 515 16.16 -23.38 -0.22
N GLU A 516 15.64 -23.21 -1.44
CA GLU A 516 16.42 -23.37 -2.67
C GLU A 516 17.60 -22.42 -2.74
N HIS A 517 17.39 -21.14 -2.44
CA HIS A 517 18.49 -20.18 -2.38
C HIS A 517 19.52 -20.51 -1.29
N GLN A 518 19.08 -20.98 -0.12
CA GLN A 518 19.97 -21.42 0.96
C GLN A 518 20.79 -22.64 0.54
N ALA A 519 20.18 -23.64 -0.09
CA ALA A 519 20.86 -24.82 -0.60
C ALA A 519 21.92 -24.46 -1.66
N VAL A 520 21.60 -23.54 -2.59
CA VAL A 520 22.57 -23.04 -3.59
C VAL A 520 23.74 -22.33 -2.91
N ARG A 521 23.49 -21.49 -1.90
CA ARG A 521 24.55 -20.79 -1.16
C ARG A 521 25.43 -21.74 -0.35
N ALA A 522 24.83 -22.73 0.32
CA ALA A 522 25.56 -23.76 1.05
C ALA A 522 26.48 -24.54 0.10
N GLN A 523 25.99 -24.90 -1.08
CA GLN A 523 26.78 -25.54 -2.13
C GLN A 523 27.96 -24.67 -2.60
N ILE A 524 27.75 -23.37 -2.85
CA ILE A 524 28.81 -22.44 -3.23
C ILE A 524 29.86 -22.30 -2.11
N SER A 525 29.42 -22.34 -0.85
CA SER A 525 30.28 -22.16 0.32
C SER A 525 30.98 -23.46 0.77
N GLY A 526 30.82 -24.56 0.04
CA GLY A 526 31.38 -25.87 0.40
C GLY A 526 30.78 -26.49 1.68
N GLN A 527 29.63 -25.99 2.14
CA GLN A 527 28.89 -26.56 3.25
C GLN A 527 28.09 -27.78 2.79
N GLN A 528 27.73 -28.66 3.75
CA GLN A 528 26.94 -29.84 3.46
C GLN A 528 25.62 -29.43 2.76
N ARG A 529 25.35 -30.05 1.62
CA ARG A 529 24.18 -29.75 0.79
C ARG A 529 22.91 -30.09 1.57
N GLU A 530 22.00 -29.13 1.72
CA GLU A 530 20.63 -29.46 2.11
C GLU A 530 19.99 -30.29 1.00
N ASN A 531 19.55 -31.51 1.35
CA ASN A 531 18.80 -32.36 0.44
C ASN A 531 17.34 -31.90 0.42
N LEU A 532 17.00 -31.11 -0.59
CA LEU A 532 15.61 -30.75 -0.89
C LEU A 532 14.89 -31.98 -1.47
N THR A 533 13.77 -32.35 -0.84
CA THR A 533 12.95 -33.50 -1.29
C THR A 533 11.99 -33.14 -2.43
N TRP A 534 11.80 -31.85 -2.69
CA TRP A 534 10.99 -31.26 -3.76
C TRP A 534 11.45 -29.82 -4.03
N THR A 535 10.97 -29.24 -5.14
CA THR A 535 11.35 -27.91 -5.62
C THR A 535 10.14 -27.04 -6.02
N SER A 536 10.37 -25.74 -6.22
CA SER A 536 9.41 -24.78 -6.77
C SER A 536 8.93 -25.17 -8.17
N THR A 537 9.76 -25.86 -8.95
CA THR A 537 9.39 -26.47 -10.24
C THR A 537 8.39 -27.62 -10.06
N ASP A 538 8.58 -28.48 -9.06
CA ASP A 538 7.62 -29.56 -8.74
C ASP A 538 6.27 -28.97 -8.34
N LEU A 539 6.28 -27.94 -7.49
CA LEU A 539 5.08 -27.21 -7.10
C LEU A 539 4.36 -26.59 -8.31
N ALA A 540 5.10 -25.92 -9.19
CA ALA A 540 4.55 -25.36 -10.43
C ALA A 540 3.95 -26.43 -11.36
N THR A 541 4.44 -27.68 -11.28
CA THR A 541 3.88 -28.83 -12.00
C THR A 541 2.57 -29.27 -11.37
N TRP A 542 2.53 -29.47 -10.04
CA TRP A 542 1.33 -29.89 -9.31
C TRP A 542 0.18 -28.87 -9.38
N LEU A 543 0.50 -27.58 -9.44
CA LEU A 543 -0.48 -26.51 -9.62
C LEU A 543 -1.17 -26.54 -11.01
N ARG A 544 -0.51 -27.12 -12.02
CA ARG A 544 -1.05 -27.28 -13.38
C ARG A 544 -1.85 -28.58 -13.59
N GLU A 545 -1.73 -29.55 -12.68
CA GLU A 545 -2.55 -30.77 -12.73
C GLU A 545 -4.04 -30.40 -12.68
N PRO A 546 -4.98 -31.21 -13.17
CA PRO A 546 -6.41 -30.95 -12.92
C PRO A 546 -6.72 -31.01 -11.40
N PRO A 547 -7.75 -30.30 -10.90
CA PRO A 547 -8.19 -30.47 -9.51
C PRO A 547 -8.49 -31.94 -9.23
N PRO A 548 -8.09 -32.49 -8.07
CA PRO A 548 -8.34 -33.89 -7.75
C PRO A 548 -9.85 -34.15 -7.65
N ARG A 549 -10.29 -35.34 -8.09
CA ARG A 549 -11.71 -35.74 -8.06
C ARG A 549 -12.24 -35.98 -6.64
N SER A 550 -11.35 -36.25 -5.70
CA SER A 550 -11.64 -36.46 -4.29
C SER A 550 -10.67 -35.63 -3.45
N THR A 551 -11.15 -35.08 -2.34
CA THR A 551 -10.32 -34.35 -1.39
C THR A 551 -9.23 -35.28 -0.83
N PRO A 552 -7.94 -34.93 -0.96
CA PRO A 552 -6.86 -35.70 -0.33
C PRO A 552 -7.04 -35.77 1.18
N ASP A 553 -6.60 -36.86 1.80
CA ASP A 553 -6.54 -36.95 3.26
C ASP A 553 -5.44 -36.02 3.78
N VAL A 554 -5.85 -35.06 4.60
CA VAL A 554 -4.99 -34.03 5.21
C VAL A 554 -5.00 -34.08 6.74
N SER A 555 -5.64 -35.09 7.32
CA SER A 555 -5.76 -35.24 8.79
C SER A 555 -4.41 -35.30 9.52
N GLY A 556 -3.34 -35.70 8.82
CA GLY A 556 -1.99 -35.71 9.35
C GLY A 556 -1.39 -34.33 9.62
N PHE A 557 -1.94 -33.25 9.05
CA PHE A 557 -1.41 -31.89 9.19
C PHE A 557 -2.47 -30.78 9.23
N VAL A 558 -3.77 -31.09 9.10
CA VAL A 558 -4.87 -30.12 9.28
C VAL A 558 -5.74 -30.57 10.45
N ARG A 559 -6.07 -29.63 11.34
CA ARG A 559 -6.96 -29.86 12.47
C ARG A 559 -7.93 -28.69 12.61
N GLU A 560 -9.19 -28.98 12.88
CA GLU A 560 -10.19 -27.97 13.22
C GLU A 560 -10.45 -28.00 14.72
N ARG A 561 -10.74 -26.83 15.30
CA ARG A 561 -11.10 -26.68 16.70
C ARG A 561 -12.05 -25.48 16.91
N PRO A 562 -12.79 -25.42 18.03
CA PRO A 562 -13.47 -24.18 18.42
C PRO A 562 -12.47 -23.03 18.53
N LEU A 563 -12.82 -21.86 18.01
CA LEU A 563 -12.03 -20.63 18.18
C LEU A 563 -12.14 -20.13 19.63
N PHE A 564 -13.35 -20.22 20.19
CA PHE A 564 -13.63 -19.90 21.58
C PHE A 564 -13.67 -21.20 22.38
N ILE A 565 -12.70 -21.38 23.29
CA ILE A 565 -12.85 -22.41 24.32
C ILE A 565 -13.97 -21.92 25.22
N SER A 566 -15.10 -22.63 25.20
CA SER A 566 -16.28 -22.27 25.98
C SER A 566 -15.87 -22.12 27.44
N GLN A 567 -15.75 -20.88 27.93
CA GLN A 567 -15.79 -20.68 29.37
C GLN A 567 -17.15 -21.24 29.77
N SER A 568 -17.14 -22.36 30.51
CA SER A 568 -18.35 -22.91 31.11
C SER A 568 -19.16 -21.75 31.66
N LYS A 569 -20.31 -21.47 31.04
CA LYS A 569 -21.25 -20.42 31.41
C LYS A 569 -21.31 -20.42 32.95
N PRO A 570 -20.90 -19.35 33.66
CA PRO A 570 -21.09 -19.33 35.10
C PRO A 570 -22.57 -19.59 35.35
N ALA A 571 -22.87 -20.59 36.18
CA ALA A 571 -24.24 -20.93 36.51
C ALA A 571 -24.97 -19.63 36.91
N PRO A 572 -26.21 -19.40 36.44
CA PRO A 572 -26.93 -18.20 36.81
C PRO A 572 -26.96 -18.09 38.35
N PRO A 573 -26.73 -16.89 38.92
CA PRO A 573 -26.83 -16.72 40.36
C PRO A 573 -28.25 -17.12 40.80
N ASN A 574 -28.33 -18.01 41.80
CA ASN A 574 -29.57 -18.42 42.45
C ASN A 574 -30.26 -17.25 43.13
#